data_AF-A0A7W1AIZ5-F1
#
_entry.id   AF-A0A7W1AIZ5-F1
#
_cell.length_a   1.000
_cell.length_b   1.000
_cell.length_c   1.000
_cell.angle_alpha   90.00
_cell.angle_beta   90.00
_cell.angle_gamma   90.00
#
_symmetry.space_group_name_H-M   'P 1'
#
loop_
_entity.id
_entity.type
_entity.pdbx_description
1 polymer ?
#
loop_
_entity_poly.entity_id
_entity_poly.type
_entity_poly.pdbx_seq_one_letter_code
_entity_poly.pdbx_strand_id
1 'polypeptide(L)'
;MRAHPLCALILVCACTDTTNQTDRDLAADLAAEEGDVDSDECKLEGSAIGVEKTVIQLGSKAVRVHDWVAKTGSHGEYVGFSLTLGGDTVAYKVKASGEVYPSSTLTWIHPNGPDGGSKSPGISNIDFCDDCDNPDGCEGGGGEPPPPPPSEPVLN
;
A
#
# COMPACT_ATOMS: atom_id res chain seq x y z
N MET A 1 31.64 -34.00 -34.95
CA MET A 1 31.04 -34.23 -33.62
C MET A 1 32.08 -33.84 -32.58
N ARG A 2 31.95 -32.65 -31.99
CA ARG A 2 32.92 -32.11 -31.01
C ARG A 2 32.25 -32.13 -29.64
N ALA A 3 32.78 -32.98 -28.77
CA ALA A 3 32.41 -33.08 -27.37
C ALA A 3 32.95 -31.86 -26.62
N HIS A 4 32.10 -31.18 -25.85
CA HIS A 4 32.52 -30.19 -24.87
C HIS A 4 32.31 -30.78 -23.46
N PRO A 5 33.30 -30.66 -22.57
CA PRO A 5 33.32 -31.37 -21.30
C PRO A 5 32.45 -30.71 -20.23
N LEU A 6 31.76 -31.57 -19.47
CA LEU A 6 31.19 -31.30 -18.16
C LEU A 6 32.27 -30.74 -17.22
N CYS A 7 32.08 -29.50 -16.76
CA CYS A 7 32.87 -28.95 -15.66
C CYS A 7 32.12 -29.26 -14.36
N ALA A 8 32.48 -30.38 -13.74
CA ALA A 8 32.03 -30.77 -12.41
C ALA A 8 32.94 -30.08 -11.38
N LEU A 9 32.40 -29.06 -10.69
CA LEU A 9 33.06 -28.48 -9.52
C LEU A 9 32.49 -29.14 -8.27
N ILE A 10 33.20 -30.14 -7.75
CA ILE A 10 32.95 -30.73 -6.44
C ILE A 10 33.70 -29.86 -5.43
N LEU A 11 32.97 -29.12 -4.59
CA LEU A 11 33.50 -28.50 -3.39
C LEU A 11 32.91 -29.19 -2.17
N VAL A 12 33.70 -30.07 -1.57
CA VAL A 12 33.41 -30.68 -0.26
C VAL A 12 34.05 -29.79 0.80
N CYS A 13 33.23 -29.01 1.51
CA CYS A 13 33.60 -28.45 2.80
C CYS A 13 32.91 -29.28 3.89
N ALA A 14 33.67 -30.14 4.56
CA ALA A 14 33.27 -30.82 5.77
C ALA A 14 33.81 -30.02 6.98
N CYS A 15 32.92 -29.32 7.67
CA CYS A 15 33.12 -28.94 9.06
C CYS A 15 32.04 -29.64 9.88
N THR A 16 32.43 -30.72 10.58
CA THR A 16 31.62 -31.28 11.66
C THR A 16 32.05 -30.64 12.96
N ASP A 17 31.17 -29.85 13.57
CA ASP A 17 31.05 -29.76 15.02
C ASP A 17 29.57 -29.83 15.39
N THR A 18 29.24 -30.79 16.23
CA THR A 18 27.92 -31.13 16.74
C THR A 18 27.58 -30.19 17.87
N THR A 19 26.41 -29.54 17.85
CA THR A 19 25.43 -29.49 18.97
C THR A 19 24.18 -28.71 18.56
N ASN A 20 23.05 -29.41 18.51
CA ASN A 20 21.69 -28.98 18.87
C ASN A 20 21.04 -27.74 18.21
N GLN A 21 19.96 -27.99 17.45
CA GLN A 21 18.75 -27.15 17.32
C GLN A 21 18.95 -25.63 17.13
N THR A 22 18.69 -25.10 15.94
CA THR A 22 17.35 -24.62 15.54
C THR A 22 17.48 -23.97 14.14
N ASP A 23 16.87 -24.60 13.14
CA ASP A 23 16.75 -24.14 11.75
C ASP A 23 15.72 -22.99 11.65
N ARG A 24 15.94 -21.89 12.38
CA ARG A 24 14.94 -20.79 12.52
C ARG A 24 15.46 -19.36 12.45
N ASP A 25 16.69 -19.14 11.99
CA ASP A 25 17.26 -17.77 12.02
C ASP A 25 17.81 -17.29 10.67
N LEU A 26 17.23 -17.77 9.56
CA LEU A 26 17.49 -17.22 8.21
C LEU A 26 16.23 -16.59 7.58
N ALA A 27 15.23 -16.27 8.42
CA ALA A 27 14.04 -15.52 8.03
C ALA A 27 14.01 -14.10 8.62
N ALA A 28 15.05 -13.68 9.35
CA ALA A 28 15.11 -12.38 10.02
C ALA A 28 15.84 -11.28 9.21
N ASP A 29 16.53 -11.64 8.13
CA ASP A 29 17.36 -10.71 7.34
C ASP A 29 16.67 -10.15 6.08
N LEU A 30 15.35 -10.38 5.94
CA LEU A 30 14.50 -9.76 4.91
C LEU A 30 13.32 -8.99 5.53
N ALA A 31 13.49 -8.50 6.77
CA ALA A 31 12.76 -7.33 7.21
C ALA A 31 13.31 -6.16 6.38
N ALA A 32 12.79 -6.05 5.16
CA ALA A 32 12.97 -4.90 4.31
C ALA A 32 12.75 -3.66 5.17
N GLU A 33 13.64 -2.69 5.01
CA GLU A 33 13.40 -1.30 5.38
C GLU A 33 12.18 -0.83 4.55
N GLU A 34 11.00 -1.31 4.95
CA GLU A 34 9.72 -0.84 4.44
C GLU A 34 9.69 0.61 4.90
N GLY A 35 9.67 1.54 3.94
CA GLY A 35 9.64 2.96 4.26
C GLY A 35 8.59 3.19 5.34
N ASP A 36 8.95 3.99 6.34
CA ASP A 36 8.08 4.44 7.43
C ASP A 36 6.96 5.28 6.80
N VAL A 37 6.01 4.60 6.16
CA VAL A 37 4.76 5.17 5.70
C VAL A 37 3.89 5.13 6.93
N ASP A 38 3.47 6.31 7.37
CA ASP A 38 2.55 6.48 8.49
C ASP A 38 1.35 5.56 8.27
N SER A 39 1.41 4.39 8.93
CA SER A 39 0.50 3.27 8.66
C SER A 39 -0.86 3.51 9.30
N ASP A 40 -0.97 4.59 10.09
CA ASP A 40 -2.18 5.06 10.76
C ASP A 40 -2.99 6.01 9.85
N GLU A 41 -2.45 6.44 8.71
CA GLU A 41 -3.21 7.18 7.70
C GLU A 41 -3.94 6.24 6.73
N CYS A 42 -5.27 6.35 6.62
CA CYS A 42 -6.10 5.66 5.62
C CYS A 42 -5.88 6.17 4.18
N LYS A 43 -4.72 6.78 3.91
CA LYS A 43 -4.43 7.58 2.73
C LYS A 43 -2.96 7.43 2.35
N LEU A 44 -2.67 7.36 1.04
CA LEU A 44 -1.30 7.37 0.50
C LEU A 44 -1.07 8.59 -0.37
N GLU A 45 -0.04 9.36 -0.07
CA GLU A 45 0.36 10.51 -0.88
C GLU A 45 1.88 10.74 -0.86
N GLY A 46 2.34 11.69 -1.69
CA GLY A 46 3.74 12.11 -1.70
C GLY A 46 4.71 10.96 -1.97
N SER A 47 5.69 10.81 -1.09
CA SER A 47 6.76 9.81 -1.23
C SER A 47 6.32 8.37 -0.98
N ALA A 48 5.11 8.14 -0.45
CA ALA A 48 4.57 6.79 -0.28
C ALA A 48 4.07 6.18 -1.61
N ILE A 49 3.80 7.02 -2.61
CA ILE A 49 3.42 6.58 -3.95
C ILE A 49 4.63 5.95 -4.64
N GLY A 50 4.46 4.74 -5.17
CA GLY A 50 5.54 3.99 -5.83
C GLY A 50 6.42 3.17 -4.89
N VAL A 51 6.20 3.26 -3.58
CA VAL A 51 6.87 2.38 -2.62
C VAL A 51 6.26 0.99 -2.74
N GLU A 52 7.10 0.01 -3.03
CA GLU A 52 6.65 -1.37 -3.14
C GLU A 52 6.19 -1.88 -1.78
N LYS A 53 5.13 -2.70 -1.81
CA LYS A 53 4.64 -3.46 -0.66
C LYS A 53 4.10 -2.65 0.52
N THR A 54 3.89 -1.34 0.37
CA THR A 54 3.25 -0.47 1.36
C THR A 54 1.99 -1.11 1.92
N VAL A 55 1.86 -1.13 3.25
CA VAL A 55 0.71 -1.67 3.96
C VAL A 55 -0.03 -0.52 4.64
N ILE A 56 -1.33 -0.42 4.41
CA ILE A 56 -2.23 0.52 5.07
C ILE A 56 -3.13 -0.30 6.00
N GLN A 57 -3.24 0.12 7.27
CA GLN A 57 -4.16 -0.50 8.20
C GLN A 57 -5.48 0.28 8.23
N LEU A 58 -6.59 -0.42 7.98
CA LEU A 58 -7.95 0.09 7.99
C LEU A 58 -8.73 -0.65 9.09
N GLY A 59 -8.51 -0.26 10.33
CA GLY A 59 -9.02 -0.96 11.51
C GLY A 59 -8.47 -2.40 11.59
N SER A 60 -9.33 -3.40 11.35
CA SER A 60 -8.94 -4.83 11.37
C SER A 60 -8.49 -5.37 10.02
N LYS A 61 -8.53 -4.56 8.95
CA LYS A 61 -8.16 -4.95 7.59
C LYS A 61 -6.80 -4.35 7.23
N ALA A 62 -5.99 -5.11 6.52
CA ALA A 62 -4.77 -4.62 5.90
C ALA A 62 -4.94 -4.54 4.38
N VAL A 63 -4.55 -3.41 3.80
CA VAL A 63 -4.46 -3.21 2.34
C VAL A 63 -2.99 -3.09 1.97
N ARG A 64 -2.50 -4.01 1.13
CA ARG A 64 -1.15 -3.92 0.58
C ARG A 64 -1.20 -3.37 -0.83
N VAL A 65 -0.44 -2.31 -1.10
CA VAL A 65 -0.28 -1.72 -2.43
C VAL A 65 1.03 -2.21 -3.05
N HIS A 66 0.98 -2.65 -4.30
CA HIS A 66 2.13 -3.24 -5.01
C HIS A 66 1.94 -3.16 -6.54
N ASP A 67 2.93 -3.64 -7.29
CA ASP A 67 2.92 -3.71 -8.76
C ASP A 67 2.58 -2.36 -9.40
N TRP A 68 3.31 -1.33 -9.00
CA TRP A 68 3.08 0.01 -9.50
C TRP A 68 3.35 0.12 -11.00
N VAL A 69 2.43 0.73 -11.74
CA VAL A 69 2.54 0.96 -13.18
C VAL A 69 3.14 2.35 -13.40
N ALA A 70 4.41 2.38 -13.79
CA ALA A 70 5.10 3.62 -14.13
C ALA A 70 4.48 4.29 -15.37
N LYS A 71 4.47 5.61 -15.36
CA LYS A 71 4.06 6.42 -16.51
C LYS A 71 5.16 6.47 -17.57
N THR A 72 4.80 6.25 -18.83
CA THR A 72 5.77 6.30 -19.93
C THR A 72 6.37 7.71 -20.06
N GLY A 73 7.70 7.80 -20.06
CA GLY A 73 8.42 9.06 -20.25
C GLY A 73 8.53 9.95 -19.01
N SER A 74 8.03 9.50 -17.86
CA SER A 74 8.12 10.22 -16.58
C SER A 74 8.73 9.34 -15.50
N HIS A 75 9.86 9.76 -14.92
CA HIS A 75 10.49 9.04 -13.81
C HIS A 75 9.76 9.36 -12.49
N GLY A 76 9.44 8.32 -11.72
CA GLY A 76 8.81 8.47 -10.40
C GLY A 76 7.33 8.88 -10.42
N GLU A 77 6.69 8.92 -11.60
CA GLU A 77 5.24 9.08 -11.72
C GLU A 77 4.60 7.72 -12.00
N TYR A 78 3.50 7.43 -11.32
CA TYR A 78 2.76 6.18 -11.44
C TYR A 78 1.32 6.45 -11.85
N VAL A 79 0.76 5.57 -12.68
CA VAL A 79 -0.60 5.68 -13.22
C VAL A 79 -1.43 4.43 -12.97
N GLY A 80 -0.94 3.50 -12.16
CA GLY A 80 -1.63 2.28 -11.82
C GLY A 80 -0.94 1.53 -10.69
N PHE A 81 -1.65 0.59 -10.09
CA PHE A 81 -1.20 -0.26 -9.01
C PHE A 81 -2.13 -1.47 -8.86
N SER A 82 -1.69 -2.43 -8.08
CA SER A 82 -2.48 -3.55 -7.60
C SER A 82 -2.58 -3.56 -6.07
N LEU A 83 -3.64 -4.18 -5.58
CA LEU A 83 -3.96 -4.32 -4.17
C LEU A 83 -4.06 -5.80 -3.80
N THR A 84 -3.52 -6.15 -2.63
CA THR A 84 -3.85 -7.38 -1.91
C THR A 84 -4.57 -7.03 -0.62
N LEU A 85 -5.69 -7.69 -0.34
CA LEU A 85 -6.51 -7.45 0.84
C LEU A 85 -6.37 -8.59 1.84
N GLY A 86 -6.21 -8.25 3.12
CA GLY A 86 -6.26 -9.20 4.23
C GLY A 86 -7.68 -9.54 4.72
N GLY A 87 -8.71 -9.39 3.88
CA GLY A 87 -10.13 -9.51 4.27
C GLY A 87 -11.10 -9.26 3.10
N ASP A 88 -12.26 -8.66 3.41
CA ASP A 88 -13.30 -8.29 2.42
C ASP A 88 -12.84 -7.19 1.45
N THR A 89 -13.72 -6.87 0.48
CA THR A 89 -13.55 -5.75 -0.44
C THR A 89 -13.43 -4.41 0.31
N VAL A 90 -12.65 -3.49 -0.25
CA VAL A 90 -12.47 -2.11 0.20
C VAL A 90 -12.72 -1.20 -1.00
N ALA A 91 -13.47 -0.11 -0.80
CA ALA A 91 -13.55 0.95 -1.78
C ALA A 91 -12.52 2.05 -1.50
N TYR A 92 -12.10 2.73 -2.56
CA TYR A 92 -11.09 3.76 -2.51
C TYR A 92 -11.28 4.77 -3.63
N LYS A 93 -10.63 5.93 -3.50
CA LYS A 93 -10.61 6.98 -4.50
C LYS A 93 -9.18 7.29 -4.90
N VAL A 94 -8.89 7.24 -6.19
CA VAL A 94 -7.58 7.65 -6.73
C VAL A 94 -7.70 9.09 -7.23
N LYS A 95 -6.82 9.97 -6.76
CA LYS A 95 -6.72 11.33 -7.28
C LYS A 95 -5.52 11.43 -8.20
N ALA A 96 -5.75 11.86 -9.44
CA ALA A 96 -4.68 12.16 -10.38
C ALA A 96 -4.87 13.60 -10.89
N SER A 97 -3.88 14.46 -10.63
CA SER A 97 -3.99 15.92 -10.84
C SER A 97 -5.16 16.55 -10.07
N GLY A 98 -6.30 16.78 -10.74
CA GLY A 98 -7.52 17.36 -10.16
C GLY A 98 -8.75 16.46 -10.24
N GLU A 99 -8.63 15.29 -10.87
CA GLU A 99 -9.74 14.35 -11.05
C GLU A 99 -9.71 13.26 -9.99
N VAL A 100 -10.89 12.74 -9.64
CA VAL A 100 -11.09 11.71 -8.62
C VAL A 100 -11.79 10.50 -9.25
N TYR A 101 -11.18 9.33 -9.10
CA TYR A 101 -11.63 8.06 -9.67
C TYR A 101 -12.00 7.08 -8.55
N PRO A 102 -13.29 6.90 -8.22
CA PRO A 102 -13.71 5.88 -7.25
C PRO A 102 -13.53 4.48 -7.84
N SER A 103 -13.12 3.53 -7.02
CA SER A 103 -12.99 2.12 -7.39
C SER A 103 -13.09 1.21 -6.16
N SER A 104 -13.33 -0.07 -6.40
CA SER A 104 -13.22 -1.15 -5.41
C SER A 104 -12.50 -2.38 -5.98
N THR A 105 -11.88 -2.23 -7.16
CA THR A 105 -11.15 -3.31 -7.83
C THR A 105 -9.77 -3.53 -7.22
N LEU A 106 -9.26 -4.76 -7.28
CA LEU A 106 -7.90 -5.09 -6.81
C LEU A 106 -6.79 -4.57 -7.73
N THR A 107 -7.13 -3.99 -8.87
CA THR A 107 -6.16 -3.38 -9.78
C THR A 107 -6.80 -2.14 -10.35
N TRP A 108 -6.04 -1.05 -10.34
CA TRP A 108 -6.44 0.21 -10.92
C TRP A 108 -5.37 0.67 -11.89
N ILE A 109 -5.84 1.22 -13.01
CA ILE A 109 -5.00 1.92 -13.96
C ILE A 109 -5.76 3.15 -14.45
N HIS A 110 -5.04 4.25 -14.65
CA HIS A 110 -5.60 5.47 -15.17
C HIS A 110 -6.31 5.17 -16.50
N PRO A 111 -7.52 5.72 -16.76
CA PRO A 111 -8.31 5.38 -17.96
C PRO A 111 -7.59 5.61 -19.29
N ASN A 112 -6.62 6.54 -19.31
CA ASN A 112 -5.80 6.84 -20.49
C ASN A 112 -4.51 6.00 -20.59
N GLY A 113 -4.30 5.04 -19.67
CA GLY A 113 -3.17 4.12 -19.67
C GLY A 113 -1.79 4.76 -19.40
N PRO A 114 -0.70 3.96 -19.42
CA PRO A 114 0.66 4.45 -19.15
C PRO A 114 1.21 5.36 -20.26
N ASP A 115 0.75 5.17 -21.50
CA ASP A 115 1.19 5.94 -22.68
C ASP A 115 0.31 7.16 -22.98
N GLY A 116 -0.64 7.50 -22.09
CA GLY A 116 -1.57 8.62 -22.30
C GLY A 116 -0.93 10.01 -22.23
N GLY A 117 0.37 10.11 -21.91
CA GLY A 117 1.11 11.38 -21.82
C GLY A 117 0.44 12.36 -20.84
N SER A 118 0.21 13.60 -21.28
CA SER A 118 -0.48 14.62 -20.47
C SER A 118 -1.94 14.29 -20.14
N LYS A 119 -2.58 13.35 -20.85
CA LYS A 119 -3.94 12.88 -20.54
C LYS A 119 -3.95 11.82 -19.43
N SER A 120 -2.79 11.32 -19.03
CA SER A 120 -2.64 10.35 -17.94
C SER A 120 -1.75 10.95 -16.85
N PRO A 121 -2.27 11.94 -16.07
CA PRO A 121 -1.53 12.49 -14.94
C PRO A 121 -1.15 11.38 -13.95
N GLY A 122 -0.01 11.55 -13.28
CA GLY A 122 0.39 10.64 -12.21
C GLY A 122 -0.58 10.69 -11.03
N ILE A 123 -0.63 9.59 -10.29
CA ILE A 123 -1.36 9.47 -9.03
C ILE A 123 -0.74 10.46 -8.04
N SER A 124 -1.60 11.28 -7.43
CA SER A 124 -1.23 12.23 -6.39
C SER A 124 -1.66 11.76 -5.00
N ASN A 125 -2.74 10.98 -4.93
CA ASN A 125 -3.28 10.44 -3.69
C ASN A 125 -4.12 9.17 -3.95
N ILE A 126 -4.11 8.23 -3.02
CA ILE A 126 -5.07 7.12 -2.92
C ILE A 126 -5.73 7.19 -1.54
N ASP A 127 -7.05 7.35 -1.51
CA ASP A 127 -7.84 7.57 -0.31
C ASP A 127 -8.77 6.39 -0.04
N PHE A 128 -8.65 5.77 1.14
CA PHE A 128 -9.47 4.65 1.59
C PHE A 128 -10.47 5.06 2.71
N CYS A 129 -10.51 6.35 3.07
CA CYS A 129 -11.19 6.84 4.26
C CYS A 129 -12.73 6.92 4.13
N ASP A 130 -13.26 7.02 2.91
CA ASP A 130 -14.71 7.18 2.68
C ASP A 130 -15.55 5.91 2.97
N ASP A 131 -14.93 4.73 3.06
CA ASP A 131 -15.61 3.43 3.31
C ASP A 131 -15.32 2.88 4.72
N CYS A 132 -14.83 3.72 5.64
CA CYS A 132 -14.61 3.33 7.03
C CYS A 132 -15.92 3.37 7.84
N ASP A 133 -16.68 2.29 7.81
CA ASP A 133 -18.01 2.20 8.46
C ASP A 133 -18.02 2.06 10.02
N ASN A 134 -16.90 2.11 10.78
CA ASN A 134 -16.96 2.00 12.26
C ASN A 134 -15.66 2.42 13.04
N PRO A 135 -15.74 2.76 14.37
CA PRO A 135 -15.05 3.86 15.04
C PRO A 135 -13.74 3.55 15.79
N ASP A 136 -13.14 2.36 15.64
CA ASP A 136 -11.84 2.04 16.27
C ASP A 136 -10.65 2.30 15.32
N GLY A 137 -10.85 3.11 14.27
CA GLY A 137 -9.76 3.64 13.46
C GLY A 137 -10.12 3.99 12.02
N CYS A 138 -10.75 5.16 11.84
CA CYS A 138 -10.53 6.20 10.83
C CYS A 138 -10.89 7.51 11.56
N GLU A 139 -9.91 8.26 12.09
CA GLU A 139 -10.18 9.44 12.94
C GLU A 139 -10.83 10.60 12.14
N GLY A 140 -12.15 10.61 12.11
CA GLY A 140 -12.92 11.67 12.77
C GLY A 140 -12.77 13.11 12.27
N GLY A 141 -12.94 13.38 10.97
CA GLY A 141 -13.26 14.72 10.46
C GLY A 141 -14.70 15.20 10.76
N GLY A 142 -15.31 14.75 11.85
CA GLY A 142 -16.65 15.14 12.29
C GLY A 142 -16.55 16.17 13.40
N GLY A 143 -16.54 17.45 13.04
CA GLY A 143 -16.73 18.53 14.02
C GLY A 143 -18.03 18.30 14.79
N GLU A 144 -17.91 18.07 16.09
CA GLU A 144 -19.05 17.98 16.98
C GLU A 144 -19.89 19.26 16.83
N PRO A 145 -21.21 19.18 16.53
CA PRO A 145 -22.04 20.38 16.53
C PRO A 145 -21.98 21.00 17.93
N PRO A 146 -21.86 22.34 18.05
CA PRO A 146 -21.78 22.98 19.35
C PRO A 146 -22.97 22.55 20.21
N PRO A 147 -22.77 22.34 21.52
CA PRO A 147 -23.85 21.93 22.40
C PRO A 147 -25.01 22.93 22.27
N PRO A 148 -26.28 22.44 22.30
CA PRO A 148 -27.42 23.33 22.25
C PRO A 148 -27.33 24.35 23.40
N PRO A 149 -27.77 25.61 23.18
CA PRO A 149 -27.75 26.61 24.24
C PRO A 149 -28.55 26.10 25.45
N PRO A 150 -28.12 26.42 26.69
CA PRO A 150 -28.85 26.00 27.88
C PRO A 150 -30.30 26.50 27.78
N SER A 151 -31.24 25.58 27.97
CA SER A 151 -32.66 25.92 27.94
C SER A 151 -32.95 26.94 29.04
N GLU A 152 -33.40 28.13 28.68
CA GLU A 152 -33.82 29.14 29.65
C GLU A 152 -34.94 28.56 30.52
N PRO A 153 -34.91 28.79 31.85
CA PRO A 153 -35.99 28.35 32.72
C PRO A 153 -37.28 29.04 32.27
N VAL A 154 -38.29 28.24 31.94
CA VAL A 154 -39.65 28.74 31.74
C VAL A 154 -40.14 29.26 33.09
N LEU A 155 -40.12 30.58 33.26
CA LEU A 155 -40.77 31.27 34.37
C LEU A 155 -42.27 30.98 34.26
N ASN A 156 -42.77 30.17 35.19
CA ASN A 156 -44.18 29.86 35.35
C ASN A 156 -44.83 30.84 36.34
#